data_AF-A0A418MVC0-F1
#
_entry.id   AF-A0A418MVC0-F1
#
_cell.length_a   1.000
_cell.length_b   1.000
_cell.length_c   1.000
_cell.angle_alpha   90.00
_cell.angle_beta   90.00
_cell.angle_gamma   90.00
#
_symmetry.space_group_name_H-M   'P 1'
#
loop_
_entity.id
_entity.type
_entity.pdbx_description
1 polymer ?
#
loop_
_entity_poly.entity_id
_entity_poly.type
_entity_poly.pdbx_seq_one_letter_code
_entity_poly.pdbx_strand_id
1 'polypeptide(L)'
;MTSSAPHQTIGLTTISRTVASLAVGVVHTLERAMVGPDRMRTARGNAWEAICADRARADQRAALDRLVAELAATPLRDRQPVA
;
A
#
# COMPACT_ATOMS: atom_id res chain seq x y z
N MET A 1 43.38 -4.27 32.79
CA MET A 1 42.68 -4.81 31.61
C MET A 1 41.27 -4.22 31.60
N THR A 2 40.90 -3.56 30.51
CA THR A 2 39.62 -2.87 30.33
C THR A 2 38.51 -3.88 30.03
N SER A 3 37.54 -4.05 30.94
CA SER A 3 36.34 -4.82 30.64
C SER A 3 35.28 -3.87 30.08
N SER A 4 35.03 -4.00 28.78
CA SER A 4 34.01 -3.28 28.02
C SER A 4 32.62 -3.51 28.61
N ALA A 5 31.82 -2.45 28.65
CA ALA A 5 30.47 -2.43 29.19
C ALA A 5 29.57 -3.50 28.53
N PRO A 6 28.61 -4.11 29.26
CA PRO A 6 27.60 -4.94 28.64
C PRO A 6 26.73 -4.05 27.74
N HIS A 7 26.71 -4.41 26.45
CA HIS A 7 25.89 -3.76 25.43
C HIS A 7 24.42 -3.70 25.86
N GLN A 8 23.91 -2.48 26.04
CA GLN A 8 22.52 -2.16 26.39
C GLN A 8 21.52 -2.41 25.25
N THR A 9 21.66 -3.50 24.49
CA THR A 9 20.76 -3.82 23.37
C THR A 9 19.40 -4.38 23.85
N ILE A 10 19.28 -4.68 25.16
CA ILE A 10 18.07 -5.22 25.81
C ILE A 10 17.01 -4.13 26.06
N GLY A 11 17.39 -2.84 26.01
CA GLY A 11 16.49 -1.74 26.34
C GLY A 11 15.54 -1.28 25.23
N LEU A 12 15.95 -1.34 23.96
CA LEU A 12 15.17 -0.68 22.89
C LEU A 12 14.27 -1.63 22.10
N THR A 13 14.73 -2.83 21.76
CA THR A 13 13.95 -3.77 20.92
C THR A 13 12.81 -4.43 21.68
N THR A 14 13.06 -4.79 22.95
CA THR A 14 12.02 -5.35 23.83
C THR A 14 10.96 -4.31 24.16
N ILE A 15 11.37 -3.08 24.52
CA ILE A 15 10.43 -1.97 24.73
C ILE A 15 9.66 -1.66 23.45
N SER A 16 10.32 -1.63 22.28
CA SER A 16 9.66 -1.42 20.99
C SER A 16 8.61 -2.50 20.70
N ARG A 17 8.88 -3.77 21.03
CA ARG A 17 7.91 -4.86 20.87
C ARG A 17 6.71 -4.69 21.80
N THR A 18 6.94 -4.30 23.05
CA THR A 18 5.86 -4.06 24.01
C THR A 18 5.00 -2.87 23.59
N VAL A 19 5.62 -1.77 23.16
CA VAL A 19 4.93 -0.58 22.63
C VAL A 19 4.15 -0.92 21.36
N ALA A 20 4.75 -1.69 20.44
CA ALA A 20 4.06 -2.16 19.23
C ALA A 20 2.85 -3.04 19.57
N SER A 21 2.99 -3.98 20.52
CA SER A 21 1.90 -4.85 20.97
C SER A 21 0.75 -4.05 21.58
N LEU A 22 1.06 -3.05 22.41
CA LEU A 22 0.07 -2.14 22.98
C LEU A 22 -0.62 -1.30 21.89
N ALA A 23 0.14 -0.75 20.94
CA ALA A 23 -0.41 0.01 19.83
C ALA A 23 -1.36 -0.84 18.96
N VAL A 24 -1.01 -2.10 18.69
CA VAL A 24 -1.89 -3.04 17.97
C VAL A 24 -3.21 -3.25 18.70
N GLY A 25 -3.18 -3.41 20.04
CA GLY A 25 -4.40 -3.51 20.85
C GLY A 25 -5.29 -2.27 20.76
N VAL A 26 -4.70 -1.08 20.76
CA VAL A 26 -5.43 0.19 20.63
C VAL A 26 -6.05 0.33 19.23
N VAL A 27 -5.29 0.04 18.17
CA VAL A 27 -5.79 0.07 16.78
C VAL A 27 -6.94 -0.92 16.60
N HIS A 28 -6.78 -2.13 17.12
CA HIS A 28 -7.82 -3.16 17.02
C HIS A 28 -9.09 -2.77 17.78
N THR A 29 -8.94 -2.15 18.95
CA THR A 29 -10.07 -1.65 19.74
C THR A 29 -10.78 -0.49 19.04
N LEU A 30 -10.02 0.42 18.43
CA LEU A 30 -10.56 1.54 17.65
C LEU A 30 -11.28 1.07 16.39
N GLU A 31 -10.72 0.10 15.67
CA GLU A 31 -11.38 -0.53 14.52
C GLU A 31 -12.69 -1.18 14.96
N ARG A 32 -12.68 -1.95 16.05
CA ARG A 32 -13.88 -2.61 16.57
C ARG A 32 -14.94 -1.61 17.06
N ALA A 33 -14.52 -0.52 17.69
CA ALA A 33 -15.42 0.55 18.15
C ALA A 33 -16.00 1.36 16.97
N MET A 34 -15.22 1.59 15.92
CA MET A 34 -15.65 2.34 14.73
C MET A 34 -16.52 1.52 13.78
N VAL A 35 -16.29 0.21 13.68
CA VAL A 35 -17.04 -0.70 12.79
C VAL A 35 -18.27 -1.30 13.51
N GLY A 36 -18.31 -1.24 14.84
CA GLY A 36 -19.35 -1.86 15.65
C GLY A 36 -19.22 -3.39 15.72
N PRO A 37 -19.95 -4.04 16.65
CA PRO A 37 -19.84 -5.48 16.93
C PRO A 37 -20.16 -6.37 15.73
N ASP A 38 -20.95 -5.88 14.77
CA ASP A 38 -21.37 -6.63 13.57
C ASP A 38 -20.37 -6.59 12.41
N ARG A 39 -19.19 -5.94 12.58
CA ARG A 39 -18.19 -5.72 11.52
C ARG A 39 -18.76 -5.07 10.26
N MET A 40 -19.85 -4.31 10.35
CA MET A 40 -20.43 -3.64 9.20
C MET A 40 -19.63 -2.39 8.87
N ARG A 41 -18.99 -2.37 7.68
CA ARG A 41 -18.29 -1.19 7.18
C ARG A 41 -19.24 -0.02 7.11
N THR A 42 -18.80 1.13 7.63
CA THR A 42 -19.57 2.37 7.52
C THR A 42 -19.76 2.75 6.06
N ALA A 43 -20.86 3.43 5.73
CA ALA A 43 -21.10 3.95 4.38
C ALA A 43 -19.91 4.79 3.88
N ARG A 44 -19.25 5.52 4.78
CA ARG A 44 -18.01 6.27 4.52
C ARG A 44 -16.84 5.36 4.13
N GLY A 45 -16.67 4.22 4.81
CA GLY A 45 -15.62 3.24 4.48
C GLY A 45 -15.82 2.62 3.10
N ASN A 46 -17.06 2.25 2.76
CA ASN A 46 -17.39 1.71 1.45
C ASN A 46 -17.16 2.74 0.33
N ALA A 47 -17.54 4.00 0.56
CA ALA A 47 -17.30 5.08 -0.38
C ALA A 47 -15.80 5.30 -0.61
N TRP A 48 -14.99 5.26 0.46
CA TRP A 48 -13.55 5.42 0.34
C TRP A 48 -12.89 4.29 -0.46
N GLU A 49 -13.28 3.04 -0.23
CA GLU A 49 -12.78 1.90 -1.00
C GLU A 49 -13.14 2.00 -2.49
N ALA A 50 -14.38 2.40 -2.80
CA ALA A 50 -14.81 2.62 -4.18
C ALA A 50 -13.95 3.69 -4.88
N ILE A 51 -13.67 4.80 -4.19
CA ILE A 51 -12.79 5.86 -4.71
C ILE A 51 -11.37 5.33 -4.96
N CYS A 52 -10.83 4.54 -4.04
CA CYS A 52 -9.50 3.94 -4.22
C CYS A 52 -9.48 2.99 -5.43
N ALA A 53 -10.51 2.16 -5.60
CA ALA A 53 -10.63 1.29 -6.76
C ALA A 53 -10.73 2.07 -8.08
N ASP A 54 -11.47 3.18 -8.09
CA ASP A 54 -11.59 4.05 -9.28
C ASP A 54 -10.28 4.73 -9.63
N ARG A 55 -9.53 5.20 -8.64
CA ARG A 55 -8.17 5.75 -8.88
C ARG A 55 -7.25 4.70 -9.47
N ALA A 56 -7.24 3.48 -8.92
CA ALA A 56 -6.42 2.39 -9.46
C ALA A 56 -6.77 2.06 -10.92
N ARG A 57 -8.06 2.05 -11.27
CA ARG A 57 -8.51 1.87 -12.67
C ARG A 57 -8.07 3.02 -13.57
N ALA A 58 -8.12 4.26 -13.08
CA ALA A 58 -7.67 5.43 -13.83
C ALA A 58 -6.16 5.36 -14.11
N ASP A 59 -5.36 4.97 -13.12
CA ASP A 59 -3.92 4.80 -13.28
C ASP A 59 -3.58 3.69 -14.30
N GLN A 60 -4.29 2.57 -14.25
CA GLN A 60 -4.15 1.49 -15.23
C GLN A 60 -4.50 1.93 -16.66
N ARG A 61 -5.59 2.69 -16.82
CA ARG A 61 -5.99 3.25 -18.13
C ARG A 61 -4.93 4.22 -18.64
N ALA A 62 -4.44 5.13 -17.80
CA ALA A 62 -3.38 6.06 -18.17
C ALA A 62 -2.09 5.34 -18.59
N ALA A 63 -1.74 4.24 -17.93
CA ALA A 63 -0.59 3.42 -18.32
C ALA A 63 -0.81 2.75 -19.69
N LEU A 64 -2.00 2.20 -19.94
CA LEU A 64 -2.35 1.61 -21.24
C LEU A 64 -2.33 2.65 -22.35
N ASP A 65 -2.91 3.83 -22.13
CA ASP A 65 -2.96 4.92 -23.11
C ASP A 65 -1.55 5.35 -23.53
N ARG A 66 -0.59 5.36 -22.60
CA ARG A 66 0.82 5.61 -22.93
C ARG A 66 1.41 4.53 -23.82
N LEU A 67 1.22 3.25 -23.50
CA LEU A 67 1.71 2.14 -24.32
C LEU A 67 1.09 2.15 -25.73
N VAL A 68 -0.21 2.46 -25.83
CA VAL A 68 -0.90 2.60 -27.12
C VAL A 68 -0.35 3.79 -27.89
N ALA A 69 -0.08 4.92 -27.24
CA ALA A 69 0.53 6.08 -27.90
C ALA A 69 1.95 5.76 -28.40
N GLU A 70 2.77 5.07 -27.61
CA GLU A 70 4.10 4.60 -28.02
C GLU A 70 4.04 3.65 -29.22
N LEU A 71 3.10 2.70 -29.20
CA LEU A 71 2.87 1.79 -30.32
C LEU A 71 2.39 2.52 -31.58
N ALA A 72 1.45 3.46 -31.43
CA ALA A 72 0.92 4.24 -32.54
C ALA A 72 1.95 5.23 -33.12
N ALA A 73 2.84 5.76 -32.28
CA ALA A 73 3.93 6.63 -32.69
C ALA A 73 5.07 5.89 -33.40
N THR A 74 5.13 4.56 -33.25
CA THR A 74 6.07 3.71 -34.00
C THR A 74 5.58 3.64 -35.45
N PRO A 75 6.27 4.27 -36.42
CA PRO A 75 5.90 4.16 -37.82
C PRO A 75 6.01 2.70 -38.23
N LEU A 76 5.00 2.20 -38.94
CA LEU A 76 4.94 0.84 -39.49
C LEU A 76 6.00 0.70 -40.62
N ARG A 77 7.29 0.73 -40.25
CA ARG A 77 8.45 0.83 -41.14
C ARG A 77 8.75 -0.47 -41.89
N ASP A 78 8.07 -1.56 -41.54
CA ASP A 78 8.31 -2.90 -42.07
C ASP A 78 7.29 -3.40 -43.09
N ARG A 79 6.34 -2.57 -43.55
CA ARG A 79 5.68 -2.86 -44.83
C ARG A 79 6.60 -2.44 -45.98
N GLN A 80 7.73 -3.14 -46.14
CA GLN A 80 8.44 -3.11 -47.41
C GLN A 80 7.50 -3.66 -48.49
N PRO A 81 7.31 -2.95 -49.62
CA PRO A 81 6.72 -3.56 -50.79
C PRO A 81 7.71 -4.61 -51.29
N VAL A 82 7.29 -5.88 -51.28
CA VAL A 82 7.99 -6.93 -52.02
C VAL A 82 7.85 -6.54 -53.49
N ALA A 83 8.96 -6.14 -54.11
CA ALA A 83 9.09 -5.89 -55.54
C ALA A 83 9.18 -7.20 -56.32
#